data_AF-A0A817D980-F1
#
_entry.id   AF-A0A817D980-F1
#
_cell.length_a   1.000
_cell.length_b   1.000
_cell.length_c   1.000
_cell.angle_alpha   90.00
_cell.angle_beta   90.00
_cell.angle_gamma   90.00
#
_symmetry.space_group_name_H-M   'P 1'
#
loop_
_entity.id
_entity.type
_entity.pdbx_description
1 polymer ?
#
loop_
_entity_poly.entity_id
_entity_poly.type
_entity_poly.pdbx_seq_one_letter_code
_entity_poly.pdbx_strand_id
1 'polypeptide(L)'
;MNMSCLKLILENLFIYLESLVQRTPNKTCNSMSSSLSSIYLIIEWEAFYLLLDHILFIIRKELFSSSATTIKFQEKFQLLLITPTIKEQFLRTLKFLLQFIPNLSEHIHGHVLNLLSCMFFITQHDQPLAIQMIQRLLTTFQSYQQQSIVGTDKNQCEVMQIQSSNAFLYLCKNFTTNIIEYYSELFPFLCQLYRNEFQLTKTLLSITIDESSNPTLKLLDAIQILFFHKLNHLTTTTTDNNQFEDFYELIKPIYEILNISLQADTLTIFIEYLDLCSNRRESMNTIHYRRRSLMLALHCLCLLLRCAKQQQLDNNLRSKISMCFRPILFDYILKVTQFCNRLYDLQINLFDDILKTNLTYSDTERQLYLGTYESNNVTKATIPST
;
A
#
# COMPACT_ATOMS: atom_id res chain seq x y z
N MET A 1 -16.82 13.45 -27.46
CA MET A 1 -15.49 13.17 -28.05
C MET A 1 -15.68 12.29 -29.28
N ASN A 2 -15.04 12.59 -30.42
CA ASN A 2 -15.12 11.72 -31.60
C ASN A 2 -14.37 10.41 -31.31
N MET A 3 -15.05 9.27 -31.34
CA MET A 3 -14.52 8.00 -30.85
C MET A 3 -13.35 7.45 -31.68
N SER A 4 -13.30 7.79 -32.98
CA SER A 4 -12.14 7.48 -33.83
C SER A 4 -10.88 8.25 -33.41
N CYS A 5 -11.05 9.48 -32.90
CA CYS A 5 -9.95 10.29 -32.40
C CYS A 5 -9.34 9.68 -31.14
N LEU A 6 -10.17 9.20 -30.19
CA LEU A 6 -9.68 8.52 -28.99
C LEU A 6 -8.89 7.25 -29.31
N LYS A 7 -9.39 6.45 -30.27
CA LYS A 7 -8.65 5.27 -30.78
C LYS A 7 -7.27 5.66 -31.28
N LEU A 8 -7.18 6.66 -32.16
CA LEU A 8 -5.92 7.10 -32.75
C LEU A 8 -4.96 7.70 -31.69
N ILE A 9 -5.50 8.42 -30.71
CA ILE A 9 -4.73 8.91 -29.55
C ILE A 9 -4.13 7.72 -28.78
N LEU A 10 -4.92 6.71 -28.44
CA LEU A 10 -4.45 5.53 -27.71
C LEU A 10 -3.38 4.75 -28.47
N GLU A 11 -3.60 4.52 -29.77
CA GLU A 11 -2.63 3.82 -30.63
C GLU A 11 -1.28 4.56 -30.64
N ASN A 12 -1.29 5.89 -30.79
CA ASN A 12 -0.08 6.71 -30.77
C ASN A 12 0.59 6.71 -29.39
N LEU A 13 -0.18 6.77 -28.31
CA LEU A 13 0.35 6.71 -26.95
C LEU A 13 1.02 5.35 -26.69
N PHE A 14 0.42 4.24 -27.11
CA PHE A 14 1.06 2.92 -26.93
C PHE A 14 2.32 2.75 -27.77
N ILE A 15 2.33 3.24 -29.01
CA ILE A 15 3.55 3.26 -29.84
C ILE A 15 4.64 4.08 -29.14
N TYR A 16 4.29 5.24 -28.60
CA TYR A 16 5.24 6.08 -27.88
C TYR A 16 5.73 5.41 -26.58
N LEU A 17 4.86 4.75 -25.83
CA LEU A 17 5.23 4.01 -24.63
C LEU A 17 6.21 2.88 -24.95
N GLU A 18 5.95 2.10 -26.01
CA GLU A 18 6.88 1.07 -26.47
C GLU A 18 8.24 1.66 -26.85
N SER A 19 8.26 2.80 -27.55
CA SER A 19 9.49 3.53 -27.87
C SER A 19 10.22 4.03 -26.62
N LEU A 20 9.48 4.57 -25.65
CA LEU A 20 10.03 5.08 -24.39
C LEU A 20 10.68 3.96 -23.57
N VAL A 21 10.01 2.81 -23.48
CA VAL A 21 10.55 1.58 -22.87
C VAL A 21 11.85 1.15 -23.56
N GLN A 22 11.87 1.08 -24.90
CA GLN A 22 13.05 0.68 -25.66
C GLN A 22 14.23 1.65 -25.53
N ARG A 23 13.95 2.96 -25.42
CA ARG A 23 14.97 4.00 -25.21
C ARG A 23 15.52 4.01 -23.79
N THR A 24 14.85 3.35 -22.84
CA THR A 24 15.27 3.38 -21.44
C THR A 24 16.38 2.36 -21.20
N PRO A 25 17.58 2.81 -20.73
CA PRO A 25 18.70 1.91 -20.52
C PRO A 25 18.45 0.91 -19.39
N ASN A 26 18.78 -0.36 -19.63
CA ASN A 26 18.69 -1.44 -18.65
C ASN A 26 19.84 -1.45 -17.63
N LYS A 27 20.85 -0.58 -17.78
CA LYS A 27 21.98 -0.44 -16.85
C LYS A 27 22.23 1.04 -16.57
N THR A 28 22.41 1.38 -15.31
CA THR A 28 23.03 2.64 -14.90
C THR A 28 24.45 2.68 -15.45
N CYS A 29 24.67 3.50 -16.48
CA CYS A 29 26.02 3.76 -16.97
C CYS A 29 26.77 4.58 -15.90
N ASN A 30 27.76 3.97 -15.25
CA ASN A 30 28.67 4.59 -14.28
C ASN A 30 29.60 5.66 -14.89
N SER A 31 29.24 6.29 -16.01
CA SER A 31 30.01 7.38 -16.59
C SER A 31 29.50 8.71 -16.06
N MET A 32 30.39 9.58 -15.58
CA MET A 32 30.11 10.96 -15.13
C MET A 32 29.35 11.83 -16.15
N SER A 33 29.16 11.38 -17.39
CA SER A 33 28.30 11.96 -18.42
C SER A 33 26.81 11.59 -18.30
N SER A 34 26.40 10.86 -17.27
CA SER A 34 25.04 10.40 -17.01
C SER A 34 24.08 11.49 -16.48
N SER A 35 24.38 12.79 -16.62
CA SER A 35 23.76 13.83 -15.79
C SER A 35 22.61 14.65 -16.39
N LEU A 36 22.37 14.65 -17.71
CA LEU A 36 21.22 15.38 -18.30
C LEU A 36 20.26 14.50 -19.10
N SER A 37 20.78 13.59 -19.93
CA SER A 37 19.93 12.71 -20.75
C SER A 37 19.09 11.75 -19.91
N SER A 38 19.63 11.27 -18.79
CA SER A 38 18.91 10.47 -17.80
C SER A 38 17.80 11.27 -17.11
N ILE A 39 18.07 12.53 -16.74
CA ILE A 39 17.10 13.42 -16.10
C ILE A 39 15.96 13.75 -17.07
N TYR A 40 16.27 14.11 -18.31
CA TYR A 40 15.24 14.35 -19.33
C TYR A 40 14.39 13.11 -19.58
N LEU A 41 15.00 11.92 -19.60
CA LEU A 41 14.26 10.68 -19.76
C LEU A 41 13.35 10.39 -18.55
N ILE A 42 13.79 10.68 -17.33
CA ILE A 42 12.95 10.55 -16.12
C ILE A 42 11.75 11.53 -16.20
N ILE A 43 11.99 12.78 -16.57
CA ILE A 43 10.93 13.79 -16.75
C ILE A 43 9.97 13.38 -17.87
N GLU A 44 10.50 12.86 -18.97
CA GLU A 44 9.71 12.35 -20.11
C GLU A 44 8.81 11.18 -19.66
N TRP A 45 9.35 10.26 -18.86
CA TRP A 45 8.59 9.18 -18.22
C TRP A 45 7.48 9.69 -17.31
N GLU A 46 7.78 10.64 -16.43
CA GLU A 46 6.80 11.17 -15.49
C GLU A 46 5.67 11.91 -16.22
N ALA A 47 6.00 12.78 -17.17
CA ALA A 47 5.02 13.50 -17.98
C ALA A 47 4.14 12.54 -18.80
N PHE A 48 4.76 11.55 -19.45
CA PHE A 48 4.03 10.56 -20.23
C PHE A 48 3.15 9.65 -19.36
N TYR A 49 3.66 9.22 -18.21
CA TYR A 49 2.91 8.45 -17.23
C TYR A 49 1.66 9.20 -16.77
N LEU A 50 1.79 10.46 -16.37
CA LEU A 50 0.66 11.27 -15.90
C LEU A 50 -0.40 11.46 -16.99
N LEU A 51 0.02 11.70 -18.24
CA LEU A 51 -0.88 11.81 -19.37
C LEU A 51 -1.64 10.49 -19.62
N LEU A 52 -0.93 9.37 -19.66
CA LEU A 52 -1.52 8.07 -19.94
C LEU A 52 -2.43 7.62 -18.79
N ASP A 53 -2.02 7.81 -17.54
CA ASP A 53 -2.82 7.51 -16.35
C ASP A 53 -4.14 8.29 -16.38
N HIS A 54 -4.10 9.58 -16.70
CA HIS A 54 -5.31 10.40 -16.81
C HIS A 54 -6.25 9.91 -17.92
N ILE A 55 -5.71 9.56 -19.09
CA ILE A 55 -6.49 9.04 -20.21
C ILE A 55 -7.10 7.68 -19.85
N LEU A 56 -6.33 6.78 -19.24
CA LEU A 56 -6.81 5.48 -18.76
C LEU A 56 -7.88 5.64 -17.67
N PHE A 57 -7.75 6.62 -16.78
CA PHE A 57 -8.77 6.95 -15.79
C PHE A 57 -10.08 7.37 -16.45
N ILE A 58 -10.04 8.26 -17.44
CA ILE A 58 -11.24 8.69 -18.21
C ILE A 58 -11.88 7.47 -18.89
N ILE A 59 -11.08 6.67 -19.61
CA ILE A 59 -11.55 5.46 -20.31
C ILE A 59 -12.25 4.52 -19.32
N ARG A 60 -11.65 4.29 -18.15
CA ARG A 60 -12.22 3.41 -17.12
C ARG A 60 -13.50 3.97 -16.53
N LYS A 61 -13.54 5.26 -16.20
CA LYS A 61 -14.74 5.92 -15.67
C LYS A 61 -15.90 5.75 -16.64
N GLU A 62 -15.66 5.89 -17.94
CA GLU A 62 -16.67 5.64 -18.97
C GLU A 62 -17.03 4.14 -19.07
N LEU A 63 -16.05 3.24 -19.08
CA LEU A 63 -16.26 1.79 -19.16
C LEU A 63 -17.04 1.19 -17.98
N PHE A 64 -16.92 1.74 -16.77
CA PHE A 64 -17.45 1.15 -15.54
C PHE A 64 -18.49 2.04 -14.83
N SER A 65 -19.02 3.07 -15.52
CA SER A 65 -20.08 3.92 -14.97
C SER A 65 -21.45 3.22 -14.91
N SER A 66 -22.07 3.20 -13.74
CA SER A 66 -23.31 2.48 -13.44
C SER A 66 -24.62 3.22 -13.75
N SER A 67 -24.57 4.32 -14.53
CA SER A 67 -25.78 5.09 -14.85
C SER A 67 -26.59 4.46 -16.00
N ALA A 68 -27.93 4.48 -15.93
CA ALA A 68 -28.77 3.87 -16.97
C ALA A 68 -28.56 4.48 -18.38
N THR A 69 -28.11 5.74 -18.46
CA THR A 69 -27.73 6.44 -19.69
C THR A 69 -26.38 5.99 -20.26
N THR A 70 -25.48 5.42 -19.45
CA THR A 70 -24.15 4.96 -19.86
C THR A 70 -24.12 3.54 -20.41
N ILE A 71 -25.17 2.73 -20.28
CA ILE A 71 -25.18 1.33 -20.77
C ILE A 71 -25.03 1.24 -22.30
N LYS A 72 -25.78 2.04 -23.07
CA LYS A 72 -25.64 2.11 -24.54
C LYS A 72 -24.31 2.73 -24.99
N PHE A 73 -23.73 3.58 -24.15
CA PHE A 73 -22.43 4.20 -24.41
C PHE A 73 -21.28 3.23 -24.09
N GLN A 74 -21.40 2.46 -23.01
CA GLN A 74 -20.51 1.36 -22.63
C GLN A 74 -20.46 0.27 -23.68
N GLU A 75 -21.60 -0.17 -24.22
CA GLU A 75 -21.63 -1.16 -25.31
C GLU A 75 -20.87 -0.65 -26.55
N LYS A 76 -21.10 0.61 -26.93
CA LYS A 76 -20.36 1.26 -28.03
C LYS A 76 -18.87 1.43 -27.72
N PHE A 77 -18.51 1.71 -26.47
CA PHE A 77 -17.13 1.94 -26.04
C PHE A 77 -16.36 0.61 -25.92
N GLN A 78 -17.00 -0.47 -25.44
CA GLN A 78 -16.49 -1.84 -25.47
C GLN A 78 -16.31 -2.33 -26.91
N LEU A 79 -17.30 -2.12 -27.80
CA LEU A 79 -17.20 -2.46 -29.22
C LEU A 79 -16.02 -1.76 -29.93
N LEU A 80 -15.58 -0.60 -29.43
CA LEU A 80 -14.54 0.21 -30.05
C LEU A 80 -13.15 -0.10 -29.48
N LEU A 81 -13.02 -0.20 -28.15
CA LEU A 81 -11.76 -0.55 -27.47
C LEU A 81 -11.40 -2.03 -27.59
N ILE A 82 -12.39 -2.91 -27.69
CA ILE A 82 -12.21 -4.35 -27.91
C ILE A 82 -12.36 -4.66 -29.41
N THR A 83 -12.01 -3.71 -30.29
CA THR A 83 -11.64 -4.10 -31.65
C THR A 83 -10.39 -4.98 -31.58
N PRO A 84 -10.29 -6.04 -32.41
CA PRO A 84 -9.18 -6.98 -32.33
C PRO A 84 -7.81 -6.29 -32.37
N THR A 85 -7.68 -5.22 -33.17
CA THR A 85 -6.44 -4.45 -33.30
C THR A 85 -6.03 -3.72 -32.00
N ILE A 86 -6.94 -2.98 -31.36
CA ILE A 86 -6.62 -2.23 -30.13
C ILE A 86 -6.38 -3.19 -28.97
N LYS A 87 -7.21 -4.24 -28.86
CA LYS A 87 -7.05 -5.28 -27.85
C LYS A 87 -5.66 -5.93 -27.96
N GLU A 88 -5.25 -6.31 -29.17
CA GLU A 88 -3.91 -6.87 -29.41
C GLU A 88 -2.81 -5.89 -29.04
N GLN A 89 -2.99 -4.60 -29.33
CA GLN A 89 -2.02 -3.56 -28.96
C GLN A 89 -1.91 -3.40 -27.44
N PHE A 90 -3.02 -3.35 -26.69
CA PHE A 90 -2.99 -3.35 -25.23
C PHE A 90 -2.25 -4.57 -24.67
N LEU A 91 -2.58 -5.78 -25.17
CA LEU A 91 -1.97 -7.02 -24.71
C LEU A 91 -0.46 -7.05 -25.03
N ARG A 92 -0.07 -6.58 -26.21
CA ARG A 92 1.34 -6.45 -26.61
C ARG A 92 2.07 -5.45 -25.70
N THR A 93 1.53 -4.26 -25.50
CA THR A 93 2.14 -3.23 -24.65
C THR A 93 2.26 -3.71 -23.20
N LEU A 94 1.26 -4.43 -22.67
CA LEU A 94 1.36 -5.05 -21.34
C LEU A 94 2.50 -6.08 -21.25
N LYS A 95 2.66 -6.94 -22.27
CA LYS A 95 3.78 -7.89 -22.33
C LYS A 95 5.13 -7.18 -22.36
N PHE A 96 5.25 -6.06 -23.08
CA PHE A 96 6.45 -5.22 -23.05
C PHE A 96 6.73 -4.66 -21.65
N LEU A 97 5.72 -4.11 -20.98
CA LEU A 97 5.87 -3.55 -19.63
C LEU A 97 6.22 -4.63 -18.59
N LEU A 98 5.68 -5.85 -18.72
CA LEU A 98 6.01 -6.96 -17.82
C LEU A 98 7.47 -7.41 -17.94
N GLN A 99 8.04 -7.34 -19.13
CA GLN A 99 9.45 -7.68 -19.38
C GLN A 99 10.40 -6.55 -18.98
N PHE A 100 9.88 -5.35 -18.72
CA PHE A 100 10.68 -4.18 -18.44
C PHE A 100 11.12 -4.15 -16.96
N ILE A 101 12.44 -4.18 -16.76
CA ILE A 101 13.08 -4.07 -15.44
C ILE A 101 14.02 -2.87 -15.50
N PRO A 102 13.52 -1.64 -15.29
CA PRO A 102 14.36 -0.46 -15.34
C PRO A 102 15.31 -0.45 -14.14
N ASN A 103 16.61 -0.36 -14.41
CA ASN A 103 17.64 -0.11 -13.40
C ASN A 103 18.05 1.38 -13.36
N LEU A 104 17.40 2.25 -14.15
CA LEU A 104 17.72 3.67 -14.25
C LEU A 104 17.22 4.48 -13.06
N SER A 105 15.98 4.22 -12.62
CA SER A 105 15.32 4.95 -11.54
C SER A 105 14.16 4.13 -10.98
N GLU A 106 14.03 4.10 -9.66
CA GLU A 106 12.90 3.49 -8.95
C GLU A 106 11.58 4.15 -9.33
N HIS A 107 11.60 5.46 -9.63
CA HIS A 107 10.39 6.19 -10.03
C HIS A 107 9.81 5.65 -11.34
N ILE A 108 10.67 5.37 -12.33
CA ILE A 108 10.26 4.76 -13.60
C ILE A 108 9.71 3.36 -13.36
N HIS A 109 10.35 2.58 -12.49
CA HIS A 109 9.83 1.27 -12.10
C HIS A 109 8.42 1.40 -11.48
N GLY A 110 8.23 2.34 -10.55
CA GLY A 110 6.92 2.65 -9.96
C GLY A 110 5.85 3.01 -11.00
N HIS A 111 6.17 3.89 -11.95
CA HIS A 111 5.25 4.24 -13.05
C HIS A 111 4.81 3.01 -13.85
N VAL A 112 5.73 2.10 -14.15
CA VAL A 112 5.43 0.86 -14.87
C VAL A 112 4.48 -0.03 -14.07
N LEU A 113 4.71 -0.21 -12.77
CA LEU A 113 3.81 -0.99 -11.90
C LEU A 113 2.40 -0.36 -11.86
N ASN A 114 2.32 0.97 -11.77
CA ASN A 114 1.05 1.68 -11.77
C ASN A 114 0.31 1.54 -13.11
N LEU A 115 1.01 1.65 -14.24
CA LEU A 115 0.43 1.43 -15.57
C LEU A 115 -0.07 0.01 -15.77
N LEU A 116 0.69 -1.00 -15.31
CA LEU A 116 0.21 -2.38 -15.26
C LEU A 116 -1.10 -2.45 -14.49
N SER A 117 -1.16 -1.89 -13.27
CA SER A 117 -2.40 -1.91 -12.48
C SER A 117 -3.57 -1.19 -13.16
N CYS A 118 -3.32 -0.09 -13.89
CA CYS A 118 -4.35 0.67 -14.60
C CYS A 118 -4.94 -0.08 -15.78
N MET A 119 -4.11 -0.82 -16.50
CA MET A 119 -4.49 -1.57 -17.71
C MET A 119 -5.00 -2.99 -17.43
N PHE A 120 -5.08 -3.40 -16.15
CA PHE A 120 -5.49 -4.75 -15.78
C PHE A 120 -6.88 -5.17 -16.29
N PHE A 121 -7.78 -4.23 -16.58
CA PHE A 121 -9.11 -4.52 -17.14
C PHE A 121 -9.06 -5.37 -18.43
N ILE A 122 -7.99 -5.27 -19.23
CA ILE A 122 -7.88 -6.03 -20.48
C ILE A 122 -7.58 -7.52 -20.25
N THR A 123 -7.10 -7.89 -19.06
CA THR A 123 -6.72 -9.26 -18.71
C THR A 123 -7.90 -10.22 -18.61
N GLN A 124 -9.13 -9.71 -18.57
CA GLN A 124 -10.35 -10.51 -18.75
C GLN A 124 -10.36 -11.33 -20.05
N HIS A 125 -9.48 -10.98 -21.00
CA HIS A 125 -9.32 -11.68 -22.26
C HIS A 125 -8.05 -12.56 -22.34
N ASP A 126 -7.19 -12.57 -21.32
CA ASP A 126 -5.94 -13.33 -21.23
C ASP A 126 -5.61 -13.61 -19.75
N GLN A 127 -6.18 -14.69 -19.20
CA GLN A 127 -5.99 -15.10 -17.79
C GLN A 127 -4.51 -15.32 -17.40
N PRO A 128 -3.65 -15.96 -18.23
CA PRO A 128 -2.21 -16.04 -17.95
C PRO A 128 -1.56 -14.68 -17.72
N LEU A 129 -1.98 -13.65 -18.47
CA LEU A 129 -1.48 -12.29 -18.30
C LEU A 129 -1.90 -11.68 -16.96
N ALA A 130 -3.13 -11.94 -16.49
CA ALA A 130 -3.59 -11.50 -15.17
C ALA A 130 -2.65 -12.02 -14.05
N ILE A 131 -2.32 -13.31 -14.09
CA ILE A 131 -1.43 -13.95 -13.12
C ILE A 131 -0.04 -13.31 -13.17
N GLN A 132 0.53 -13.14 -14.37
CA GLN A 132 1.85 -12.51 -14.53
C GLN A 132 1.90 -11.09 -13.96
N MET A 133 0.83 -10.31 -14.13
CA MET A 133 0.74 -8.96 -13.58
C MET A 133 0.68 -8.96 -12.05
N ILE A 134 -0.15 -9.83 -11.45
CA ILE A 134 -0.24 -9.95 -9.99
C ILE A 134 1.11 -10.41 -9.43
N GLN A 135 1.73 -11.43 -10.03
CA GLN A 135 3.05 -11.91 -9.66
C GLN A 135 4.09 -10.80 -9.77
N ARG A 136 4.09 -10.01 -10.85
CA ARG A 136 5.04 -8.90 -11.02
C ARG A 136 4.95 -7.89 -9.88
N LEU A 137 3.74 -7.47 -9.49
CA LEU A 137 3.57 -6.50 -8.40
C LEU A 137 4.07 -7.04 -7.06
N LEU A 138 3.66 -8.27 -6.71
CA LEU A 138 3.96 -8.84 -5.40
C LEU A 138 5.41 -9.35 -5.27
N THR A 139 5.99 -9.87 -6.35
CA THR A 139 7.41 -10.26 -6.36
C THR A 139 8.34 -9.05 -6.34
N THR A 140 7.97 -7.93 -6.98
CA THR A 140 8.70 -6.67 -6.81
C THR A 140 8.65 -6.21 -5.36
N PHE A 141 7.48 -6.23 -4.71
CA PHE A 141 7.36 -5.94 -3.28
C PHE A 141 8.29 -6.84 -2.45
N GLN A 142 8.22 -8.16 -2.64
CA GLN A 142 9.02 -9.14 -1.91
C GLN A 142 10.53 -8.94 -2.12
N SER A 143 10.96 -8.65 -3.35
CA SER A 143 12.38 -8.46 -3.68
C SER A 143 12.95 -7.24 -2.95
N TYR A 144 12.26 -6.10 -2.98
CA TYR A 144 12.71 -4.90 -2.26
C TYR A 144 12.52 -5.01 -0.75
N GLN A 145 11.55 -5.80 -0.28
CA GLN A 145 11.45 -6.21 1.12
C GLN A 145 12.72 -6.96 1.53
N GLN A 146 13.19 -7.92 0.73
CA GLN A 146 14.42 -8.68 1.02
C GLN A 146 15.70 -7.84 0.93
N GLN A 147 15.82 -6.97 -0.07
CA GLN A 147 16.98 -6.07 -0.22
C GLN A 147 17.12 -5.10 0.97
N SER A 148 16.01 -4.61 1.52
CA SER A 148 16.02 -3.75 2.71
C SER A 148 16.65 -4.42 3.93
N ILE A 149 16.58 -5.76 4.02
CA ILE A 149 17.20 -6.56 5.09
C ILE A 149 18.73 -6.56 4.94
N VAL A 150 19.21 -6.74 3.71
CA VAL A 150 20.64 -6.80 3.38
C VAL A 150 21.31 -5.44 3.58
N GLY A 151 20.52 -4.36 3.66
CA GLY A 151 20.99 -3.03 4.01
C GLY A 151 21.41 -2.17 2.81
N THR A 152 21.13 -2.63 1.59
CA THR A 152 21.38 -1.89 0.35
C THR A 152 20.26 -0.88 0.09
N ASP A 153 20.61 0.37 -0.20
CA ASP A 153 19.73 1.44 -0.73
C ASP A 153 18.31 1.48 -0.12
N LYS A 154 18.26 1.68 1.21
CA LYS A 154 17.02 1.58 2.01
C LYS A 154 15.88 2.47 1.52
N ASN A 155 16.18 3.71 1.13
CA ASN A 155 15.16 4.65 0.64
C ASN A 155 14.52 4.17 -0.67
N GLN A 156 15.33 3.62 -1.57
CA GLN A 156 14.85 3.06 -2.84
C GLN A 156 13.96 1.84 -2.60
N CYS A 157 14.37 0.97 -1.65
CA CYS A 157 13.56 -0.16 -1.23
C CYS A 157 12.19 0.28 -0.68
N GLU A 158 12.16 1.28 0.19
CA GLU A 158 10.91 1.81 0.76
C GLU A 158 10.01 2.40 -0.33
N VAL A 159 10.55 3.25 -1.21
CA VAL A 159 9.80 3.82 -2.36
C VAL A 159 9.20 2.71 -3.21
N MET A 160 9.96 1.67 -3.55
CA MET A 160 9.48 0.59 -4.40
C MET A 160 8.44 -0.31 -3.73
N GLN A 161 8.57 -0.56 -2.43
CA GLN A 161 7.54 -1.26 -1.64
C GLN A 161 6.24 -0.43 -1.60
N ILE A 162 6.33 0.89 -1.48
CA ILE A 162 5.17 1.79 -1.52
C ILE A 162 4.50 1.75 -2.89
N GLN A 163 5.25 1.90 -3.97
CA GLN A 163 4.69 1.90 -5.33
C GLN A 163 4.03 0.55 -5.66
N SER A 164 4.71 -0.57 -5.36
CA SER A 164 4.17 -1.91 -5.61
C SER A 164 2.92 -2.22 -4.79
N SER A 165 2.90 -1.87 -3.49
CA SER A 165 1.74 -2.07 -2.63
C SER A 165 0.56 -1.16 -3.00
N ASN A 166 0.80 0.08 -3.43
CA ASN A 166 -0.24 0.97 -3.96
C ASN A 166 -0.84 0.45 -5.27
N ALA A 167 0.00 -0.01 -6.21
CA ALA A 167 -0.47 -0.62 -7.45
C ALA A 167 -1.32 -1.87 -7.18
N PHE A 168 -0.91 -2.72 -6.24
CA PHE A 168 -1.67 -3.90 -5.84
C PHE A 168 -2.98 -3.55 -5.11
N LEU A 169 -2.95 -2.55 -4.23
CA LEU A 169 -4.16 -2.03 -3.58
C LEU A 169 -5.15 -1.47 -4.61
N TYR A 170 -4.64 -0.74 -5.60
CA TYR A 170 -5.45 -0.21 -6.68
C TYR A 170 -6.11 -1.33 -7.51
N LEU A 171 -5.38 -2.41 -7.80
CA LEU A 171 -5.95 -3.61 -8.39
C LEU A 171 -7.09 -4.15 -7.55
N CYS A 172 -6.85 -4.39 -6.25
CA CYS A 172 -7.86 -4.96 -5.35
C CYS A 172 -9.10 -4.07 -5.21
N LYS A 173 -8.95 -2.73 -5.23
CA LYS A 173 -10.07 -1.78 -5.13
C LYS A 173 -10.95 -1.74 -6.37
N ASN A 174 -10.35 -1.86 -7.55
CA ASN A 174 -11.06 -1.60 -8.81
C ASN A 174 -11.43 -2.85 -9.60
N PHE A 175 -10.72 -3.96 -9.37
CA PHE A 175 -10.89 -5.21 -10.08
C PHE A 175 -11.09 -6.37 -9.11
N THR A 176 -11.74 -6.12 -7.97
CA THR A 176 -11.96 -7.09 -6.89
C THR A 176 -12.59 -8.38 -7.42
N THR A 177 -13.58 -8.27 -8.30
CA THR A 177 -14.29 -9.40 -8.92
C THR A 177 -13.39 -10.29 -9.77
N ASN A 178 -12.37 -9.73 -10.40
CA ASN A 178 -11.44 -10.48 -11.24
C ASN A 178 -10.33 -11.11 -10.39
N ILE A 179 -9.87 -10.39 -9.36
CA ILE A 179 -8.76 -10.86 -8.51
C ILE A 179 -9.21 -11.95 -7.54
N ILE A 180 -10.48 -11.92 -7.12
CA ILE A 180 -10.99 -12.89 -6.15
C ILE A 180 -10.93 -14.34 -6.67
N GLU A 181 -10.91 -14.54 -7.98
CA GLU A 181 -10.72 -15.86 -8.61
C GLU A 181 -9.40 -16.52 -8.16
N TYR A 182 -8.38 -15.72 -7.85
CA TYR A 182 -7.05 -16.18 -7.42
C TYR A 182 -6.88 -16.20 -5.90
N TYR A 183 -7.93 -15.93 -5.11
CA TYR A 183 -7.82 -15.72 -3.66
C TYR A 183 -7.15 -16.88 -2.93
N SER A 184 -7.47 -18.13 -3.26
CA SER A 184 -6.95 -19.31 -2.55
C SER A 184 -5.43 -19.43 -2.63
N GLU A 185 -4.84 -19.01 -3.74
CA GLU A 185 -3.39 -19.02 -3.95
C GLU A 185 -2.74 -17.73 -3.43
N LEU A 186 -3.42 -16.60 -3.59
CA LEU A 186 -2.91 -15.29 -3.17
C LEU A 186 -2.90 -15.11 -1.67
N PHE A 187 -3.95 -15.54 -0.97
CA PHE A 187 -4.13 -15.23 0.45
C PHE A 187 -2.98 -15.73 1.34
N PRO A 188 -2.53 -17.01 1.25
CA PRO A 188 -1.38 -17.47 2.03
C PRO A 188 -0.10 -16.67 1.75
N PHE A 189 0.14 -16.34 0.47
CA PHE A 189 1.31 -15.56 0.07
C PHE A 189 1.26 -14.11 0.59
N LEU A 190 0.09 -13.47 0.53
CA LEU A 190 -0.12 -12.13 1.07
C LEU A 190 0.05 -12.10 2.59
N CYS A 191 -0.47 -13.10 3.31
CA CYS A 191 -0.26 -13.27 4.74
C CYS A 191 1.22 -13.45 5.08
N GLN A 192 1.98 -14.19 4.27
CA GLN A 192 3.43 -14.31 4.43
C GLN A 192 4.13 -12.97 4.27
N LEU A 193 3.84 -12.21 3.21
CA LEU A 193 4.42 -10.88 2.97
C LEU A 193 4.11 -9.90 4.11
N TYR A 194 2.85 -9.91 4.58
CA TYR A 194 2.40 -9.12 5.72
C TYR A 194 3.11 -9.50 7.03
N ARG A 195 3.25 -10.80 7.32
CA ARG A 195 3.94 -11.29 8.51
C ARG A 195 5.43 -10.95 8.49
N ASN A 196 6.07 -11.04 7.33
CA ASN A 196 7.49 -10.76 7.17
C ASN A 196 7.82 -9.32 7.61
N GLU A 197 6.96 -8.33 7.35
CA GLU A 197 7.21 -6.94 7.79
C GLU A 197 7.44 -6.80 9.31
N PHE A 198 6.70 -7.54 10.13
CA PHE A 198 6.88 -7.54 11.59
C PHE A 198 8.19 -8.24 12.03
N GLN A 199 8.75 -9.11 11.18
CA GLN A 199 10.01 -9.81 11.46
C GLN A 199 11.23 -9.06 10.93
N LEU A 200 11.06 -8.34 9.83
CA LEU A 200 12.13 -7.73 9.03
C LEU A 200 12.47 -6.29 9.45
N THR A 201 11.65 -5.66 10.28
CA THR A 201 11.81 -4.28 10.77
C THR A 201 13.04 -4.03 11.67
N LYS A 202 13.94 -5.02 11.83
CA LYS A 202 15.16 -4.93 12.67
C LYS A 202 16.25 -3.98 12.11
N THR A 203 16.10 -3.47 10.89
CA THR A 203 17.12 -2.67 10.19
C THR A 203 16.68 -1.25 9.80
N LEU A 204 15.48 -0.80 10.21
CA LEU A 204 14.89 0.47 9.78
C LEU A 204 15.30 1.68 10.65
N LEU A 205 15.54 2.81 9.99
CA LEU A 205 15.92 4.09 10.60
C LEU A 205 14.70 4.93 11.04
N SER A 206 13.50 4.70 10.47
CA SER A 206 12.28 5.45 10.82
C SER A 206 11.41 4.71 11.84
N ILE A 207 11.26 5.30 13.02
CA ILE A 207 10.34 4.85 14.07
C ILE A 207 8.89 5.16 13.68
N THR A 208 8.67 6.25 12.94
CA THR A 208 7.35 6.76 12.59
C THR A 208 6.68 5.93 11.50
N ILE A 209 5.36 5.83 11.60
CA ILE A 209 4.49 5.18 10.62
C ILE A 209 3.51 6.23 10.16
N ASP A 210 3.54 6.52 8.87
CA ASP A 210 2.55 7.35 8.21
C ASP A 210 1.59 6.44 7.42
N GLU A 211 0.29 6.53 7.71
CA GLU A 211 -0.73 5.74 7.03
C GLU A 211 -0.78 5.99 5.52
N SER A 212 -0.36 7.19 5.10
CA SER A 212 -0.35 7.57 3.68
C SER A 212 0.72 6.81 2.90
N SER A 213 1.84 6.50 3.55
CA SER A 213 3.08 6.02 2.91
C SER A 213 3.58 4.68 3.45
N ASN A 214 2.90 4.02 4.39
CA ASN A 214 3.35 2.72 4.90
C ASN A 214 2.95 1.56 3.97
N PRO A 215 3.91 0.80 3.40
CA PRO A 215 3.63 -0.28 2.45
C PRO A 215 2.86 -1.46 3.05
N THR A 216 3.13 -1.82 4.31
CA THR A 216 2.43 -2.88 5.03
C THR A 216 0.96 -2.57 5.24
N LEU A 217 0.64 -1.31 5.56
CA LEU A 217 -0.76 -0.87 5.73
C LEU A 217 -1.52 -0.91 4.40
N LYS A 218 -0.89 -0.56 3.28
CA LYS A 218 -1.51 -0.69 1.95
C LYS A 218 -1.76 -2.15 1.57
N LEU A 219 -0.79 -3.02 1.87
CA LEU A 219 -0.93 -4.46 1.64
C LEU A 219 -2.09 -5.04 2.48
N LEU A 220 -2.18 -4.67 3.76
CA LEU A 220 -3.27 -5.10 4.64
C LEU A 220 -4.63 -4.56 4.17
N ASP A 221 -4.71 -3.31 3.70
CA ASP A 221 -5.93 -2.74 3.10
C ASP A 221 -6.37 -3.58 1.87
N ALA A 222 -5.42 -3.97 1.02
CA ALA A 222 -5.68 -4.79 -0.16
C ALA A 222 -6.21 -6.19 0.22
N ILE A 223 -5.57 -6.86 1.18
CA ILE A 223 -5.99 -8.17 1.69
C ILE A 223 -7.41 -8.11 2.23
N GLN A 224 -7.74 -7.08 3.01
CA GLN A 224 -9.07 -6.91 3.60
C GLN A 224 -10.15 -6.73 2.54
N ILE A 225 -9.88 -5.97 1.47
CA ILE A 225 -10.84 -5.81 0.37
C ILE A 225 -11.19 -7.17 -0.22
N LEU A 226 -10.18 -8.00 -0.52
CA LEU A 226 -10.41 -9.34 -1.06
C LEU A 226 -11.12 -10.24 -0.04
N PHE A 227 -10.69 -10.23 1.22
CA PHE A 227 -11.29 -11.02 2.29
C PHE A 227 -12.78 -10.69 2.49
N PHE A 228 -13.14 -9.41 2.61
CA PHE A 228 -14.53 -9.01 2.82
C PHE A 228 -15.38 -9.17 1.56
N HIS A 229 -14.82 -9.00 0.36
CA HIS A 229 -15.53 -9.33 -0.88
C HIS A 229 -15.85 -10.83 -0.95
N LYS A 230 -14.88 -11.69 -0.62
CA LYS A 230 -15.10 -13.14 -0.51
C LYS A 230 -16.22 -13.47 0.48
N LEU A 231 -16.18 -12.86 1.66
CA LEU A 231 -17.20 -13.05 2.70
C LEU A 231 -18.61 -12.67 2.23
N ASN A 232 -18.76 -11.51 1.58
CA ASN A 232 -20.07 -10.99 1.20
C ASN A 232 -20.71 -11.77 0.03
N HIS A 233 -19.91 -12.43 -0.82
CA HIS A 233 -20.37 -13.11 -2.04
C HIS A 233 -20.44 -14.65 -1.95
N LEU A 234 -19.87 -15.28 -0.91
CA LEU A 234 -19.98 -16.72 -0.64
C LEU A 234 -21.06 -16.99 0.42
N THR A 235 -22.33 -16.79 0.06
CA THR A 235 -23.45 -16.97 1.00
C THR A 235 -24.13 -18.34 0.97
N THR A 236 -23.64 -19.37 0.26
CA THR A 236 -24.46 -20.61 0.16
C THR A 236 -23.83 -22.01 0.20
N THR A 237 -22.53 -22.25 0.06
CA THR A 237 -22.13 -23.68 -0.16
C THR A 237 -20.82 -24.24 0.39
N THR A 238 -19.91 -23.51 1.07
CA THR A 238 -18.68 -24.15 1.59
C THR A 238 -18.14 -23.57 2.90
N THR A 239 -18.22 -24.38 3.95
CA THR A 239 -17.44 -24.39 5.22
C THR A 239 -17.04 -23.03 5.84
N ASP A 240 -17.89 -22.58 6.75
CA ASP A 240 -17.71 -21.54 7.78
C ASP A 240 -16.39 -21.56 8.60
N ASN A 241 -15.61 -22.66 8.57
CA ASN A 241 -14.39 -22.79 9.35
C ASN A 241 -13.20 -22.06 8.71
N ASN A 242 -13.08 -22.08 7.38
CA ASN A 242 -11.91 -21.47 6.72
C ASN A 242 -11.92 -19.94 6.81
N GLN A 243 -13.10 -19.31 6.88
CA GLN A 243 -13.23 -17.85 6.96
C GLN A 243 -12.73 -17.28 8.30
N PHE A 244 -12.94 -18.01 9.39
CA PHE A 244 -12.43 -17.65 10.70
C PHE A 244 -10.92 -17.80 10.79
N GLU A 245 -10.38 -18.92 10.29
CA GLU A 245 -8.94 -19.17 10.21
C GLU A 245 -8.23 -18.11 9.37
N ASP A 246 -8.79 -17.74 8.20
CA ASP A 246 -8.27 -16.65 7.36
C ASP A 246 -8.18 -15.35 8.17
N PHE A 247 -9.23 -14.97 8.90
CA PHE A 247 -9.21 -13.75 9.71
C PHE A 247 -8.22 -13.83 10.88
N TYR A 248 -8.11 -14.99 11.51
CA TYR A 248 -7.16 -15.22 12.59
C TYR A 248 -5.71 -15.06 12.12
N GLU A 249 -5.36 -15.52 10.92
CA GLU A 249 -4.03 -15.34 10.35
C GLU A 249 -3.67 -13.85 10.10
N LEU A 250 -4.66 -12.98 9.87
CA LEU A 250 -4.44 -11.52 9.79
C LEU A 250 -4.19 -10.88 11.16
N ILE A 251 -4.85 -11.40 12.20
CA ILE A 251 -4.76 -10.86 13.56
C ILE A 251 -3.53 -11.38 14.30
N LYS A 252 -3.11 -12.61 14.02
CA LYS A 252 -2.04 -13.30 14.75
C LYS A 252 -0.72 -12.52 14.84
N PRO A 253 -0.19 -11.88 13.78
CA PRO A 253 1.00 -11.03 13.89
C PRO A 253 0.82 -9.85 14.85
N ILE A 254 -0.38 -9.24 14.89
CA ILE A 254 -0.70 -8.14 15.81
C ILE A 254 -0.70 -8.66 17.25
N TYR A 255 -1.37 -9.79 17.50
CA TYR A 255 -1.40 -10.42 18.81
C TYR A 255 0.01 -10.76 19.32
N GLU A 256 0.84 -11.38 18.48
CA GLU A 256 2.22 -11.75 18.80
C GLU A 256 3.03 -10.51 19.23
N ILE A 257 2.95 -9.40 18.48
CA ILE A 257 3.68 -8.17 18.79
C ILE A 257 3.16 -7.47 20.04
N LEU A 258 1.84 -7.40 20.22
CA LEU A 258 1.24 -6.80 21.42
C LEU A 258 1.59 -7.60 22.67
N ASN A 259 1.51 -8.93 22.60
CA ASN A 259 1.93 -9.81 23.69
C ASN A 259 3.41 -9.56 24.07
N ILE A 260 4.32 -9.54 23.09
CA ILE A 260 5.74 -9.29 23.34
C ILE A 260 5.98 -7.87 23.91
N SER A 261 5.33 -6.86 23.34
CA SER A 261 5.57 -5.46 23.69
C SER A 261 4.96 -5.07 25.04
N LEU A 262 3.92 -5.78 25.49
CA LEU A 262 3.11 -5.45 26.66
C LEU A 262 3.18 -6.52 27.75
N GLN A 263 4.18 -7.39 27.69
CA GLN A 263 4.59 -8.23 28.82
C GLN A 263 5.04 -7.42 30.03
N ALA A 264 5.37 -6.13 29.87
CA ALA A 264 5.71 -5.24 30.97
C ALA A 264 4.55 -5.09 31.96
N ASP A 265 4.75 -5.44 33.23
CA ASP A 265 3.70 -5.35 34.26
C ASP A 265 3.59 -3.97 34.92
N THR A 266 4.61 -3.12 34.73
CA THR A 266 4.67 -1.78 35.33
C THR A 266 5.01 -0.72 34.29
N LEU A 267 4.65 0.54 34.59
CA LEU A 267 4.96 1.68 33.74
C LEU A 267 6.48 1.85 33.55
N THR A 268 7.28 1.61 34.59
CA THR A 268 8.75 1.71 34.52
C THR A 268 9.34 0.72 33.53
N ILE A 269 8.92 -0.55 33.59
CA ILE A 269 9.41 -1.57 32.64
C ILE A 269 8.96 -1.23 31.22
N PHE A 270 7.75 -0.68 31.05
CA PHE A 270 7.27 -0.24 29.74
C PHE A 270 8.11 0.92 29.16
N ILE A 271 8.45 1.92 29.99
CA ILE A 271 9.34 3.04 29.64
C ILE A 271 10.73 2.52 29.25
N GLU A 272 11.30 1.59 30.02
CA GLU A 272 12.60 1.00 29.74
C GLU A 272 12.60 0.12 28.49
N TYR A 273 11.56 -0.69 28.29
CA TYR A 273 11.43 -1.58 27.14
C TYR A 273 11.43 -0.81 25.82
N LEU A 274 10.69 0.31 25.77
CA LEU A 274 10.64 1.22 24.62
C LEU A 274 11.76 2.28 24.66
N ASP A 275 12.62 2.29 25.68
CA ASP A 275 13.65 3.30 25.94
C ASP A 275 13.16 4.76 25.83
N LEU A 276 11.96 5.07 26.33
CA LEU A 276 11.34 6.40 26.14
C LEU A 276 12.20 7.55 26.70
N CYS A 277 12.98 7.27 27.74
CA CYS A 277 13.92 8.22 28.35
C CYS A 277 15.27 8.33 27.61
N SER A 278 15.47 7.58 26.52
CA SER A 278 16.73 7.58 25.74
C SER A 278 17.97 7.25 26.58
N ASN A 279 17.83 6.30 27.52
CA ASN A 279 18.91 5.85 28.39
C ASN A 279 19.91 4.94 27.65
N ARG A 280 19.61 4.53 26.40
CA ARG A 280 20.50 3.79 25.48
C ARG A 280 21.13 2.53 26.09
N ARG A 281 20.39 1.81 26.93
CA ARG A 281 20.85 0.53 27.50
C ARG A 281 20.91 -0.58 26.45
N GLU A 282 20.14 -0.45 25.37
CA GLU A 282 20.05 -1.39 24.27
C GLU A 282 20.54 -0.78 22.95
N SER A 283 20.81 -1.62 21.96
CA SER A 283 21.17 -1.14 20.62
C SER A 283 20.04 -0.30 20.02
N MET A 284 20.37 0.78 19.31
CA MET A 284 19.37 1.66 18.70
C MET A 284 18.43 0.91 17.75
N ASN A 285 18.96 -0.10 17.03
CA ASN A 285 18.17 -0.94 16.14
C ASN A 285 17.11 -1.74 16.89
N THR A 286 17.43 -2.25 18.09
CA THR A 286 16.45 -2.95 18.93
C THR A 286 15.34 -2.01 19.40
N ILE A 287 15.69 -0.79 19.82
CA ILE A 287 14.74 0.21 20.30
C ILE A 287 13.81 0.64 19.16
N HIS A 288 14.36 0.93 17.99
CA HIS A 288 13.60 1.27 16.79
C HIS A 288 12.63 0.15 16.40
N TYR A 289 13.12 -1.09 16.39
CA TYR A 289 12.32 -2.26 16.08
C TYR A 289 11.12 -2.38 17.03
N ARG A 290 11.34 -2.29 18.35
CA ARG A 290 10.28 -2.41 19.36
C ARG A 290 9.21 -1.33 19.17
N ARG A 291 9.62 -0.06 19.07
CA ARG A 291 8.70 1.07 18.89
C ARG A 291 7.91 0.96 17.59
N ARG A 292 8.60 0.71 16.48
CA ARG A 292 7.97 0.60 15.16
C ARG A 292 7.01 -0.58 15.10
N SER A 293 7.39 -1.73 15.62
CA SER A 293 6.53 -2.93 15.60
C SER A 293 5.25 -2.71 16.40
N LEU A 294 5.36 -2.10 17.60
CA LEU A 294 4.20 -1.73 18.40
C LEU A 294 3.30 -0.74 17.66
N MET A 295 3.86 0.33 17.11
CA MET A 295 3.08 1.29 16.31
C MET A 295 2.40 0.63 15.10
N LEU A 296 3.11 -0.24 14.38
CA LEU A 296 2.58 -0.92 13.20
C LEU A 296 1.42 -1.83 13.59
N ALA A 297 1.59 -2.62 14.65
CA ALA A 297 0.54 -3.50 15.16
C ALA A 297 -0.73 -2.71 15.55
N LEU A 298 -0.57 -1.53 16.18
CA LEU A 298 -1.68 -0.66 16.54
C LEU A 298 -2.37 -0.06 15.30
N HIS A 299 -1.63 0.41 14.30
CA HIS A 299 -2.23 0.90 13.04
C HIS A 299 -2.94 -0.22 12.27
N CYS A 300 -2.34 -1.41 12.17
CA CYS A 300 -2.96 -2.59 11.56
C CYS A 300 -4.25 -2.98 12.28
N LEU A 301 -4.26 -2.95 13.61
CA LEU A 301 -5.45 -3.20 14.42
C LEU A 301 -6.55 -2.18 14.13
N CYS A 302 -6.22 -0.88 14.14
CA CYS A 302 -7.17 0.18 13.81
C CYS A 302 -7.76 0.01 12.41
N LEU A 303 -6.92 -0.36 11.43
CA LEU A 303 -7.36 -0.61 10.06
C LEU A 303 -8.34 -1.79 9.99
N LEU A 304 -8.02 -2.92 10.62
CA LEU A 304 -8.89 -4.10 10.68
C LEU A 304 -10.22 -3.81 11.39
N LEU A 305 -10.19 -3.07 12.50
CA LEU A 305 -11.40 -2.65 13.22
C LEU A 305 -12.28 -1.72 12.38
N ARG A 306 -11.67 -0.75 11.69
CA ARG A 306 -12.38 0.19 10.82
C ARG A 306 -13.11 -0.56 9.70
N CYS A 307 -12.41 -1.45 9.01
CA CYS A 307 -13.01 -2.23 7.93
C CYS A 307 -14.10 -3.16 8.47
N ALA A 308 -13.84 -3.92 9.53
CA ALA A 308 -14.84 -4.81 10.12
C ALA A 308 -16.12 -4.07 10.56
N LYS A 309 -15.99 -2.83 11.06
CA LYS A 309 -17.13 -1.97 11.44
C LYS A 309 -17.92 -1.47 10.23
N GLN A 310 -17.26 -1.18 9.11
CA GLN A 310 -17.89 -0.65 7.90
C GLN A 310 -18.64 -1.72 7.10
N GLN A 311 -18.26 -2.99 7.23
CA GLN A 311 -18.84 -4.08 6.46
C GLN A 311 -20.16 -4.59 7.05
N GLN A 312 -21.14 -4.88 6.19
CA GLN A 312 -22.40 -5.50 6.57
C GLN A 312 -22.22 -7.02 6.72
N LEU A 313 -21.65 -7.43 7.85
CA LEU A 313 -21.40 -8.84 8.16
C LEU A 313 -22.64 -9.53 8.75
N ASP A 314 -22.84 -10.80 8.44
CA ASP A 314 -23.78 -11.68 9.14
C ASP A 314 -23.43 -11.80 10.63
N ASN A 315 -24.44 -12.03 11.48
CA ASN A 315 -24.33 -12.04 12.94
C ASN A 315 -23.36 -13.11 13.45
N ASN A 316 -23.32 -14.30 12.82
CA ASN A 316 -22.41 -15.38 13.19
C ASN A 316 -20.93 -14.97 12.95
N LEU A 317 -20.64 -14.44 11.76
CA LEU A 317 -19.30 -13.98 11.38
C LEU A 317 -18.86 -12.77 12.21
N ARG A 318 -19.77 -11.84 12.48
CA ARG A 318 -19.52 -10.70 13.37
C ARG A 318 -19.13 -11.17 14.77
N SER A 319 -19.82 -12.18 15.30
CA SER A 319 -19.48 -12.77 16.60
C SER A 319 -18.08 -13.40 16.57
N LYS A 320 -17.76 -14.20 15.54
CA LYS A 320 -16.43 -14.82 15.39
C LYS A 320 -15.30 -13.79 15.27
N ILE A 321 -15.46 -12.77 14.44
CA ILE A 321 -14.49 -11.66 14.31
C ILE A 321 -14.33 -10.91 15.64
N SER A 322 -15.45 -10.67 16.35
CA SER A 322 -15.42 -10.05 17.67
C SER A 322 -14.67 -10.90 18.70
N MET A 323 -14.77 -12.23 18.64
CA MET A 323 -13.99 -13.12 19.50
C MET A 323 -12.48 -12.97 19.27
N CYS A 324 -12.02 -12.77 18.04
CA CYS A 324 -10.59 -12.52 17.76
C CYS A 324 -10.11 -11.19 18.33
N PHE A 325 -10.93 -10.14 18.26
CA PHE A 325 -10.54 -8.81 18.78
C PHE A 325 -10.64 -8.70 20.29
N ARG A 326 -11.55 -9.44 20.92
CA ARG A 326 -11.82 -9.33 22.37
C ARG A 326 -10.56 -9.41 23.24
N PRO A 327 -9.71 -10.45 23.16
CA PRO A 327 -8.51 -10.50 24.00
C PRO A 327 -7.58 -9.32 23.71
N ILE A 328 -7.45 -8.92 22.44
CA ILE A 328 -6.58 -7.79 22.09
C ILE A 328 -7.06 -6.48 22.71
N LEU A 329 -8.36 -6.19 22.59
CA LEU A 329 -8.94 -4.95 23.09
C LEU A 329 -8.90 -4.88 24.62
N PHE A 330 -9.28 -5.95 25.30
CA PHE A 330 -9.38 -5.96 26.75
C PHE A 330 -8.04 -6.17 27.46
N ASP A 331 -7.15 -7.01 26.92
CA ASP A 331 -5.91 -7.35 27.61
C ASP A 331 -4.77 -6.39 27.24
N TYR A 332 -4.69 -5.98 25.97
CA TYR A 332 -3.56 -5.19 25.46
C TYR A 332 -3.90 -3.71 25.27
N ILE A 333 -5.01 -3.37 24.62
CA ILE A 333 -5.34 -1.96 24.33
C ILE A 333 -5.70 -1.19 25.59
N LEU A 334 -6.45 -1.80 26.53
CA LEU A 334 -6.67 -1.20 27.84
C LEU A 334 -5.35 -0.96 28.57
N LYS A 335 -4.41 -1.93 28.54
CA LYS A 335 -3.11 -1.81 29.20
C LYS A 335 -2.24 -0.70 28.60
N VAL A 336 -2.13 -0.62 27.27
CA VAL A 336 -1.45 0.48 26.56
C VAL A 336 -2.07 1.81 26.94
N THR A 337 -3.40 1.91 26.89
CA THR A 337 -4.12 3.14 27.23
C THR A 337 -3.85 3.56 28.68
N GLN A 338 -3.85 2.62 29.62
CA GLN A 338 -3.51 2.88 31.02
C GLN A 338 -2.07 3.37 31.17
N PHE A 339 -1.10 2.74 30.50
CA PHE A 339 0.28 3.21 30.53
C PHE A 339 0.44 4.59 29.93
N CYS A 340 -0.13 4.84 28.74
CA CYS A 340 -0.11 6.15 28.11
C CYS A 340 -0.74 7.23 28.99
N ASN A 341 -1.88 6.97 29.62
CA ASN A 341 -2.51 7.92 30.54
C ASN A 341 -1.65 8.19 31.78
N ARG A 342 -1.02 7.15 32.35
CA ARG A 342 -0.13 7.29 33.51
C ARG A 342 1.17 8.03 33.19
N LEU A 343 1.60 8.11 31.92
CA LEU A 343 2.75 8.94 31.53
C LEU A 343 2.50 10.44 31.79
N TYR A 344 1.24 10.88 31.76
CA TYR A 344 0.87 12.27 32.03
C TYR A 344 0.56 12.54 33.52
N ASP A 345 0.56 11.51 34.37
CA ASP A 345 0.28 11.66 35.80
C ASP A 345 1.57 11.96 36.57
N LEU A 346 1.69 13.21 37.04
CA LEU A 346 2.85 13.70 37.79
C LEU A 346 3.11 12.94 39.10
N GLN A 347 2.10 12.30 39.69
CA GLN A 347 2.25 11.55 40.95
C GLN A 347 2.75 10.12 40.72
N ILE A 348 2.56 9.59 39.51
CA ILE A 348 2.85 8.19 39.16
C ILE A 348 4.09 8.09 38.26
N ASN A 349 4.28 9.03 37.34
CA ASN A 349 5.39 9.04 36.40
C ASN A 349 6.68 9.56 37.06
N LEU A 350 7.51 8.63 37.54
CA LEU A 350 8.83 8.92 38.09
C LEU A 350 9.83 9.53 37.07
N PHE A 351 9.46 9.61 35.79
CA PHE A 351 10.30 10.12 34.70
C PHE A 351 9.73 11.39 34.04
N ASP A 352 8.76 12.06 34.65
CA ASP A 352 8.10 13.24 34.05
C ASP A 352 9.09 14.30 33.57
N ASP A 353 10.07 14.67 34.41
CA ASP A 353 11.07 15.70 34.08
C ASP A 353 11.88 15.37 32.81
N ILE A 354 12.07 14.09 32.50
CA ILE A 354 12.80 13.63 31.32
C ILE A 354 11.88 13.54 30.10
N LEU A 355 10.63 13.11 30.30
CA LEU A 355 9.68 12.83 29.22
C LEU A 355 8.83 14.04 28.82
N LYS A 356 8.76 15.08 29.64
CA LYS A 356 7.87 16.24 29.44
C LYS A 356 8.05 16.91 28.08
N THR A 357 9.27 16.96 27.55
CA THR A 357 9.53 17.52 26.21
C THR A 357 8.93 16.65 25.10
N ASN A 358 8.94 15.32 25.27
CA ASN A 358 8.42 14.33 24.31
C ASN A 358 6.89 14.13 24.42
N LEU A 359 6.27 14.56 25.52
CA LEU A 359 4.83 14.45 25.77
C LEU A 359 4.05 15.74 25.45
N THR A 360 4.70 16.72 24.82
CA THR A 360 4.05 17.95 24.37
C THR A 360 3.76 17.92 22.88
N TYR A 361 2.79 18.72 22.43
CA TYR A 361 2.54 18.91 21.00
C TYR A 361 3.83 19.26 20.27
N SER A 362 4.04 18.63 19.12
CA SER A 362 5.13 18.96 18.21
C SER A 362 5.01 20.39 17.69
N ASP A 363 6.12 20.99 17.26
CA ASP A 363 6.09 22.35 16.71
C ASP A 363 5.18 22.44 15.48
N THR A 364 5.14 21.39 14.65
CA THR A 364 4.22 21.25 13.52
C THR A 364 2.75 21.32 13.97
N GLU A 365 2.38 20.56 15.00
CA GLU A 365 1.01 20.58 15.53
C GLU A 365 0.67 21.94 16.14
N ARG A 366 1.60 22.55 16.89
CA ARG A 366 1.43 23.90 17.44
C ARG A 366 1.20 24.93 16.35
N GLN A 367 1.99 24.89 15.28
CA GLN A 367 1.83 25.78 14.12
C GLN A 367 0.49 25.56 13.42
N LEU A 368 0.04 24.31 13.28
CA LEU A 368 -1.28 23.99 12.72
C LEU A 368 -2.40 24.59 13.59
N TYR A 369 -2.33 24.43 14.91
CA TYR A 369 -3.30 25.02 15.84
C TYR A 369 -3.28 26.54 15.86
N LEU A 370 -2.11 27.15 15.68
CA LEU A 370 -1.94 28.61 15.64
C LEU A 370 -2.25 29.22 14.27
N GLY A 371 -2.50 28.40 13.25
CA GLY A 371 -2.69 28.85 11.87
C GLY A 371 -1.42 29.43 11.23
N THR A 372 -0.27 29.24 11.86
CA THR A 372 1.05 29.71 11.39
C THR A 372 1.82 28.62 10.65
N TYR A 373 1.17 27.50 10.33
CA TYR A 373 1.77 26.43 9.57
C TYR A 373 2.01 26.88 8.12
N GLU A 374 3.19 27.42 7.88
CA GLU A 374 3.73 27.55 6.54
C GLU A 374 4.06 26.15 6.06
N SER A 375 3.09 25.49 5.41
CA SER A 375 3.42 24.30 4.65
C SER A 375 4.56 24.70 3.72
N ASN A 376 5.68 23.97 3.73
CA ASN A 376 6.73 24.08 2.71
C ASN A 376 6.24 23.69 1.29
N ASN A 377 4.94 23.84 1.01
CA ASN A 377 4.32 23.82 -0.30
C ASN A 377 4.48 25.20 -0.97
N VAL A 378 5.71 25.57 -1.30
CA VAL A 378 5.96 26.56 -2.37
C VAL A 378 5.49 26.02 -3.74
N THR A 379 5.01 24.78 -3.83
CA THR A 379 4.52 24.13 -5.06
C THR A 379 3.00 23.94 -5.18
N LYS A 380 2.18 24.54 -4.29
CA LYS A 380 0.71 24.60 -4.48
C LYS A 380 0.15 26.01 -4.25
N ALA A 381 0.74 27.00 -4.91
CA ALA A 381 -0.01 28.19 -5.30
C ALA A 381 -0.89 27.82 -6.51
N THR A 382 -2.03 27.18 -6.23
CA THR A 382 -3.12 27.09 -7.19
C THR A 382 -3.59 28.51 -7.49
N ILE A 383 -3.41 28.92 -8.75
CA ILE A 383 -4.16 30.02 -9.36
C ILE A 383 -5.65 29.72 -9.14
N PRO A 384 -6.42 30.55 -8.43
CA PRO A 384 -7.87 30.41 -8.45
C PRO A 384 -8.35 30.82 -9.84
N SER A 385 -9.11 29.92 -10.44
CA SER A 385 -9.83 30.10 -11.70
C SER A 385 -10.67 31.37 -11.72
N THR A 386 -10.48 32.18 -12.77
CA THR A 386 -11.58 32.85 -13.48
C THR A 386 -11.56 32.39 -14.92
#